data_AF-A0A522R0U8-F1
#
_entry.id   AF-A0A522R0U8-F1
#
_cell.length_a   1.000
_cell.length_b   1.000
_cell.length_c   1.000
_cell.angle_alpha   90.00
_cell.angle_beta   90.00
_cell.angle_gamma   90.00
#
_symmetry.space_group_name_H-M   'P 1'
#
loop_
_entity.id
_entity.type
_entity.pdbx_description
1 polymer ?
#
loop_
_entity_poly.entity_id
_entity_poly.type
_entity_poly.pdbx_seq_one_letter_code
_entity_poly.pdbx_strand_id
1 'polypeptide(L)'
;MVAWALATPVWGSPDEYQHAYRAYAAVRGEVYVKPVAAVVGTGGYVDVPRGWIRSQFSIACYAGTGTRSPACLPPLTDDDTPVRIPSTAARYNPVYYLWVGLPSLFMPASDALLGMRLASAALNAFFLAWAISAAMAARQPAIVTGATLMAITPMIPFLGAAVNPNGLEITSALCCWVALP
;
A
#
# COMPACT_ATOMS: atom_id res chain seq x y z
N MET A 1 5.84 -2.77 -11.34
CA MET A 1 4.89 -2.40 -10.26
C MET A 1 3.45 -2.36 -10.79
N VAL A 2 3.12 -1.63 -11.86
CA VAL A 2 1.74 -1.61 -12.42
C VAL A 2 1.19 -3.01 -12.71
N ALA A 3 1.99 -3.91 -13.28
CA ALA A 3 1.58 -5.29 -13.50
C ALA A 3 1.16 -6.01 -12.20
N TRP A 4 1.87 -5.79 -11.09
CA TRP A 4 1.48 -6.31 -9.77
C TRP A 4 0.20 -5.65 -9.25
N ALA A 5 0.05 -4.32 -9.40
CA ALA A 5 -1.15 -3.61 -8.98
C ALA A 5 -2.43 -4.16 -9.65
N LEU A 6 -2.33 -4.57 -10.91
CA LEU A 6 -3.43 -5.14 -11.70
C LEU A 6 -3.64 -6.64 -11.46
N ALA A 7 -2.54 -7.41 -11.32
CA ALA A 7 -2.61 -8.86 -11.19
C ALA A 7 -2.95 -9.32 -9.77
N THR A 8 -2.59 -8.55 -8.74
CA THR A 8 -2.90 -8.89 -7.36
C THR A 8 -4.41 -8.73 -7.11
N PRO A 9 -5.10 -9.77 -6.62
CA PRO A 9 -6.52 -9.64 -6.28
C PRO A 9 -6.78 -8.57 -5.22
N VAL A 10 -8.01 -8.10 -5.11
CA VAL A 10 -8.43 -7.15 -4.06
C VAL A 10 -8.15 -7.75 -2.68
N TRP A 11 -7.44 -6.99 -1.84
CA TRP A 11 -6.92 -7.42 -0.52
C TRP A 11 -5.88 -8.55 -0.55
N GLY A 12 -5.32 -8.88 -1.72
CA GLY A 12 -4.40 -10.01 -1.86
C GLY A 12 -3.00 -9.77 -1.34
N SER A 13 -2.64 -8.52 -1.06
CA SER A 13 -1.36 -8.16 -0.48
C SER A 13 -1.41 -8.16 1.05
N PRO A 14 -0.32 -8.51 1.76
CA PRO A 14 -0.29 -8.53 3.21
C PRO A 14 -0.77 -7.23 3.84
N ASP A 15 -1.79 -7.35 4.70
CA ASP A 15 -2.42 -6.28 5.48
C ASP A 15 -2.90 -5.06 4.66
N GLU A 16 -3.09 -5.23 3.34
CA GLU A 16 -3.39 -4.12 2.44
C GLU A 16 -4.65 -3.35 2.83
N TYR A 17 -5.69 -4.05 3.28
CA TYR A 17 -6.94 -3.43 3.70
C TYR A 17 -6.75 -2.50 4.90
N GLN A 18 -5.90 -2.85 5.86
CA GLN A 18 -5.59 -2.01 7.03
C GLN A 18 -4.94 -0.70 6.58
N HIS A 19 -4.02 -0.79 5.62
CA HIS A 19 -3.33 0.36 5.06
C HIS A 19 -4.22 1.19 4.13
N ALA A 20 -5.11 0.58 3.37
CA ALA A 20 -6.12 1.28 2.57
C ALA A 20 -7.10 2.05 3.46
N TYR A 21 -7.53 1.47 4.58
CA TYR A 21 -8.35 2.14 5.60
C TYR A 21 -7.63 3.37 6.16
N ARG A 22 -6.36 3.22 6.52
CA ARG A 22 -5.53 4.32 6.99
C ARG A 22 -5.35 5.41 5.92
N ALA A 23 -5.12 5.04 4.66
CA ALA A 23 -4.99 5.95 3.53
C ALA A 23 -6.26 6.78 3.32
N TYR A 24 -7.41 6.10 3.26
CA TYR A 24 -8.72 6.73 3.07
C TYR A 24 -9.05 7.74 4.17
N ALA A 25 -8.82 7.36 5.43
CA ALA A 25 -9.12 8.19 6.59
C ALA A 25 -8.15 9.38 6.73
N ALA A 26 -6.85 9.16 6.47
CA ALA A 26 -5.83 10.21 6.60
C ALA A 26 -6.11 11.41 5.68
N VAL A 27 -6.50 11.18 4.42
CA VAL A 27 -6.83 12.26 3.47
C VAL A 27 -8.15 12.97 3.77
N ARG A 28 -8.98 12.41 4.66
CA ARG A 28 -10.24 13.01 5.15
C ARG A 28 -10.10 13.68 6.52
N GLY A 29 -8.86 13.87 6.98
CA GLY A 29 -8.56 14.66 8.19
C GLY A 29 -8.30 13.83 9.45
N GLU A 30 -8.42 12.49 9.40
CA GLU A 30 -8.09 11.62 10.53
C GLU A 30 -6.57 11.40 10.66
N VAL A 31 -5.78 12.47 10.63
CA VAL A 31 -4.30 12.40 10.62
C VAL A 31 -3.77 11.82 11.94
N TYR A 32 -4.39 12.17 13.07
CA TYR A 32 -4.05 11.65 14.39
C TYR A 32 -5.21 10.85 14.96
N VAL A 33 -5.04 9.53 15.06
CA VAL A 33 -6.03 8.62 15.65
C VAL A 33 -5.64 8.30 17.08
N LYS A 34 -6.55 8.54 18.02
CA LYS A 34 -6.31 8.24 19.44
C LYS A 34 -6.07 6.73 19.63
N PRO A 35 -5.04 6.33 20.40
CA PRO A 35 -4.77 4.94 20.67
C PRO A 35 -5.88 4.32 21.51
N VAL A 36 -6.44 3.20 21.03
CA VAL A 36 -7.41 2.39 21.76
C VAL A 36 -7.14 0.92 21.51
N ALA A 37 -7.65 0.04 22.37
CA ALA A 37 -7.56 -1.41 22.19
C ALA A 37 -8.57 -1.90 21.13
N ALA A 38 -8.41 -1.48 19.88
CA ALA A 38 -9.35 -1.71 18.78
C ALA A 38 -9.19 -3.09 18.13
N VAL A 39 -7.94 -3.51 17.88
CA VAL A 39 -7.57 -4.77 17.23
C VAL A 39 -6.42 -5.40 17.99
N VAL A 40 -6.61 -6.60 18.54
CA VAL A 40 -5.58 -7.36 19.29
C VAL A 40 -4.88 -6.49 20.35
N GLY A 41 -5.66 -5.69 21.09
CA GLY A 41 -5.14 -4.84 22.18
C GLY A 41 -4.44 -3.54 21.75
N THR A 42 -4.41 -3.21 20.45
CA THR A 42 -3.82 -1.96 19.91
C THR A 42 -4.64 -1.37 18.77
N GLY A 43 -4.13 -0.33 18.12
CA GLY A 43 -4.74 0.29 16.95
C GLY A 43 -5.62 1.50 17.27
N GLY A 44 -6.62 1.72 16.41
CA GLY A 44 -7.51 2.87 16.44
C GLY A 44 -8.77 2.60 15.61
N TYR A 45 -9.78 3.44 15.77
CA TYR A 45 -10.93 3.46 14.89
C TYR A 45 -10.72 4.51 13.80
N VAL A 46 -11.05 4.15 12.56
CA VAL A 46 -11.02 5.04 11.40
C VAL A 46 -12.31 4.90 10.61
N ASP A 47 -12.71 5.97 9.93
CA ASP A 47 -13.89 5.96 9.08
C ASP A 47 -13.49 5.60 7.64
N VAL A 48 -14.19 4.62 7.06
CA VAL A 48 -13.92 4.06 5.72
C VAL A 48 -15.22 3.94 4.92
N PRO A 49 -15.20 3.80 3.59
CA PRO A 49 -16.44 3.71 2.82
C PRO A 49 -17.09 2.35 3.05
N ARG A 50 -18.41 2.33 3.25
CA ARG A 50 -19.16 1.10 3.51
C ARG A 50 -19.01 0.06 2.40
N GLY A 51 -18.82 0.51 1.16
CA GLY A 51 -18.65 -0.35 -0.01
C GLY A 51 -17.42 -1.28 0.04
N TRP A 52 -16.48 -1.03 0.95
CA TRP A 52 -15.33 -1.92 1.16
C TRP A 52 -15.60 -3.05 2.15
N ILE A 53 -16.56 -2.86 3.06
CA ILE A 53 -16.70 -3.69 4.27
C ILE A 53 -17.08 -5.13 3.93
N ARG A 54 -18.11 -5.32 3.11
CA ARG A 54 -18.56 -6.67 2.75
C ARG A 54 -17.47 -7.47 2.04
N SER A 55 -16.74 -6.82 1.13
CA SER A 55 -15.61 -7.42 0.43
C SER A 55 -14.50 -7.80 1.41
N GLN A 56 -14.08 -6.88 2.27
CA GLN A 56 -13.00 -7.13 3.22
C GLN A 56 -13.31 -8.25 4.23
N PHE A 57 -14.50 -8.26 4.83
CA PHE A 57 -14.88 -9.34 5.77
C PHE A 57 -14.96 -10.71 5.10
N SER A 58 -15.00 -10.76 3.77
CA SER A 58 -15.03 -11.98 2.97
C SER A 58 -13.65 -12.40 2.44
N ILE A 59 -12.55 -11.73 2.84
CA ILE A 59 -11.19 -12.01 2.34
C ILE A 59 -10.75 -13.48 2.55
N ALA A 60 -11.19 -14.09 3.66
CA ALA A 60 -10.96 -15.50 3.98
C ALA A 60 -11.53 -16.46 2.93
N CYS A 61 -12.37 -15.97 2.01
CA CYS A 61 -12.91 -16.74 0.91
C CYS A 61 -11.81 -17.33 0.01
N TYR A 62 -10.69 -16.61 -0.20
CA TYR A 62 -9.58 -17.10 -1.01
C TYR A 62 -8.22 -17.02 -0.30
N ALA A 63 -8.05 -16.09 0.65
CA ALA A 63 -6.80 -15.93 1.38
C ALA A 63 -6.44 -17.20 2.16
N GLY A 64 -5.20 -17.67 2.01
CA GLY A 64 -4.67 -18.85 2.71
C GLY A 64 -5.11 -20.21 2.16
N THR A 65 -5.98 -20.26 1.14
CA THR A 65 -6.49 -21.55 0.59
C THR A 65 -5.63 -22.14 -0.53
N GLY A 66 -4.88 -21.30 -1.25
CA GLY A 66 -4.00 -21.69 -2.36
C GLY A 66 -4.70 -22.23 -3.63
N THR A 67 -5.94 -22.70 -3.52
CA THR A 67 -6.68 -23.38 -4.60
C THR A 67 -7.96 -22.67 -5.02
N ARG A 68 -8.47 -21.73 -4.22
CA ARG A 68 -9.72 -21.02 -4.50
C ARG A 68 -9.48 -19.72 -5.25
N SER A 69 -10.24 -19.52 -6.33
CA SER A 69 -10.21 -18.28 -7.12
C SER A 69 -10.71 -17.08 -6.30
N PRO A 70 -10.10 -15.88 -6.45
CA PRO A 70 -10.57 -14.65 -5.80
C PRO A 70 -11.95 -14.18 -6.29
N ALA A 71 -12.50 -14.78 -7.35
CA ALA A 71 -13.85 -14.48 -7.85
C ALA A 71 -14.98 -14.72 -6.83
N CYS A 72 -14.69 -15.43 -5.73
CA CYS A 72 -15.64 -15.65 -4.66
C CYS A 72 -15.80 -14.44 -3.72
N LEU A 73 -14.94 -13.42 -3.85
CA LEU A 73 -15.01 -12.19 -3.08
C LEU A 73 -16.18 -11.32 -3.59
N PRO A 74 -17.03 -10.78 -2.69
CA PRO A 74 -17.97 -9.73 -3.07
C PRO A 74 -17.22 -8.53 -3.67
N PRO A 75 -17.76 -7.91 -4.74
CA PRO A 75 -17.13 -6.74 -5.33
C PRO A 75 -17.13 -5.57 -4.34
N LEU A 76 -16.18 -4.64 -4.53
CA LEU A 76 -16.25 -3.32 -3.93
C LEU A 76 -17.43 -2.56 -4.55
N THR A 77 -18.18 -1.82 -3.74
CA THR A 77 -19.32 -1.01 -4.23
C THR A 77 -19.03 0.46 -4.04
N ASP A 78 -19.74 1.32 -4.75
CA ASP A 78 -19.62 2.79 -4.65
C ASP A 78 -20.39 3.38 -3.45
N ASP A 79 -20.62 2.59 -2.39
CA ASP A 79 -21.22 3.11 -1.16
C ASP A 79 -20.15 3.82 -0.34
N ASP A 80 -20.05 5.14 -0.56
CA ASP A 80 -19.12 6.05 0.12
C ASP A 80 -19.55 6.45 1.53
N THR A 81 -20.67 5.92 2.05
CA THR A 81 -21.11 6.31 3.38
C THR A 81 -20.05 5.89 4.41
N PRO A 82 -19.55 6.81 5.24
CA PRO A 82 -18.52 6.51 6.20
C PRO A 82 -19.04 5.54 7.26
N VAL A 83 -18.26 4.50 7.52
CA VAL A 83 -18.48 3.55 8.61
C VAL A 83 -17.22 3.42 9.44
N ARG A 84 -17.40 3.46 10.75
CA ARG A 84 -16.31 3.37 11.71
C ARG A 84 -15.87 1.93 11.91
N ILE A 85 -14.62 1.63 11.60
CA ILE A 85 -14.04 0.29 11.74
C ILE A 85 -12.76 0.32 12.56
N PRO A 86 -12.40 -0.78 13.23
CA PRO A 86 -11.13 -0.89 13.92
C PRO A 86 -10.00 -1.22 12.91
N SER A 87 -8.84 -0.57 13.07
CA SER A 87 -7.66 -0.83 12.23
C SER A 87 -6.37 -0.86 13.06
N THR A 88 -5.49 -1.82 12.76
CA THR A 88 -4.13 -1.89 13.34
C THR A 88 -3.23 -0.78 12.81
N ALA A 89 -3.40 -0.40 11.54
CA ALA A 89 -2.62 0.64 10.88
C ALA A 89 -3.13 2.07 11.16
N ALA A 90 -4.24 2.23 11.90
CA ALA A 90 -4.86 3.51 12.21
C ALA A 90 -3.89 4.57 12.76
N ARG A 91 -2.85 4.13 13.48
CA ARG A 91 -1.87 4.99 14.16
C ARG A 91 -0.57 5.21 13.39
N TYR A 92 -0.43 4.61 12.21
CA TYR A 92 0.82 4.70 11.47
C TYR A 92 1.08 6.14 11.01
N ASN A 93 2.36 6.46 10.80
CA ASN A 93 2.81 7.79 10.36
C ASN A 93 2.04 8.22 9.10
N PRO A 94 1.34 9.36 9.11
CA PRO A 94 0.41 9.74 8.05
C PRO A 94 1.08 10.07 6.70
N VAL A 95 2.38 10.38 6.66
CA VAL A 95 3.03 10.95 5.45
C VAL A 95 2.81 10.08 4.21
N TYR A 96 3.05 8.77 4.30
CA TYR A 96 2.81 7.83 3.21
C TYR A 96 1.33 7.77 2.80
N TYR A 97 0.44 7.74 3.80
CA TYR A 97 -1.00 7.57 3.62
C TYR A 97 -1.67 8.80 3.03
N LEU A 98 -1.14 10.00 3.30
CA LEU A 98 -1.62 11.24 2.71
C LEU A 98 -1.37 11.27 1.20
N TRP A 99 -0.26 10.70 0.71
CA TRP A 99 0.01 10.57 -0.72
C TRP A 99 -0.86 9.48 -1.36
N VAL A 100 -0.80 8.27 -0.79
CA VAL A 100 -1.46 7.11 -1.38
C VAL A 100 -2.99 7.21 -1.30
N GLY A 101 -3.54 7.93 -0.32
CA GLY A 101 -4.98 8.14 -0.18
C GLY A 101 -5.59 9.11 -1.19
N LEU A 102 -4.81 9.96 -1.86
CA LEU A 102 -5.32 11.02 -2.76
C LEU A 102 -6.34 10.52 -3.80
N PRO A 103 -6.13 9.38 -4.50
CA PRO A 103 -7.08 8.88 -5.48
C PRO A 103 -8.49 8.66 -4.91
N SER A 104 -8.59 8.30 -3.63
CA SER A 104 -9.89 8.08 -2.97
C SER A 104 -10.71 9.35 -2.73
N LEU A 105 -10.15 10.55 -2.96
CA LEU A 105 -10.91 11.80 -2.84
C LEU A 105 -11.75 12.09 -4.08
N PHE A 106 -11.38 11.56 -5.24
CA PHE A 106 -12.01 11.87 -6.52
C PHE A 106 -12.41 10.64 -7.34
N MET A 107 -11.97 9.43 -6.97
CA MET A 107 -12.44 8.17 -7.54
C MET A 107 -13.58 7.57 -6.70
N PRO A 108 -14.52 6.85 -7.33
CA PRO A 108 -15.51 6.04 -6.59
C PRO A 108 -14.84 5.01 -5.68
N ALA A 109 -15.51 4.63 -4.59
CA ALA A 109 -14.95 3.66 -3.63
C ALA A 109 -14.52 2.35 -4.31
N SER A 110 -15.24 1.87 -5.33
CA SER A 110 -14.90 0.64 -6.03
C SER A 110 -13.54 0.68 -6.74
N ASP A 111 -13.18 1.83 -7.30
CA ASP A 111 -11.94 2.04 -8.06
C ASP A 111 -10.80 2.62 -7.21
N ALA A 112 -11.15 3.24 -6.07
CA ALA A 112 -10.21 3.94 -5.21
C ALA A 112 -9.03 3.05 -4.80
N LEU A 113 -9.24 1.76 -4.52
CA LEU A 113 -8.15 0.85 -4.16
C LEU A 113 -7.10 0.70 -5.27
N LEU A 114 -7.53 0.55 -6.53
CA LEU A 114 -6.60 0.48 -7.65
C LEU A 114 -5.87 1.82 -7.82
N GLY A 115 -6.58 2.94 -7.69
CA GLY A 115 -5.97 4.27 -7.66
C GLY A 115 -4.87 4.38 -6.61
N MET A 116 -5.15 3.96 -5.37
CA MET A 116 -4.18 3.94 -4.28
C MET A 116 -2.96 3.06 -4.61
N ARG A 117 -3.16 1.86 -5.17
CA ARG A 117 -2.05 1.00 -5.62
C ARG A 117 -1.17 1.68 -6.67
N LEU A 118 -1.76 2.38 -7.64
CA LEU A 118 -1.01 3.12 -8.65
C LEU A 118 -0.25 4.30 -8.04
N ALA A 119 -0.82 5.00 -7.06
CA ALA A 119 -0.14 6.07 -6.33
C ALA A 119 1.06 5.54 -5.51
N SER A 120 0.90 4.39 -4.86
CA SER A 120 2.00 3.68 -4.18
C SER A 120 3.08 3.26 -5.17
N ALA A 121 2.69 2.64 -6.30
CA ALA A 121 3.59 2.22 -7.36
C ALA A 121 4.41 3.39 -7.92
N ALA A 122 3.77 4.54 -8.14
CA ALA A 122 4.45 5.74 -8.64
C ALA A 122 5.50 6.26 -7.65
N LEU A 123 5.15 6.34 -6.37
CA LEU A 123 6.08 6.81 -5.33
C LEU A 123 7.27 5.86 -5.17
N ASN A 124 7.03 4.55 -5.17
CA ASN A 124 8.07 3.54 -5.09
C ASN A 124 8.96 3.50 -6.35
N ALA A 125 8.36 3.65 -7.53
CA ALA A 125 9.10 3.73 -8.79
C ALA A 125 10.01 4.96 -8.83
N PHE A 126 9.57 6.09 -8.27
CA PHE A 126 10.40 7.29 -8.14
C PHE A 126 11.68 7.02 -7.33
N PHE A 127 11.56 6.44 -6.13
CA PHE A 127 12.74 6.12 -5.31
C PHE A 127 13.65 5.06 -5.94
N LEU A 128 13.10 4.05 -6.62
CA LEU A 128 13.90 3.08 -7.36
C LEU A 128 14.64 3.73 -8.54
N ALA A 129 13.97 4.59 -9.31
CA ALA A 129 14.60 5.30 -10.41
C ALA A 129 15.72 6.22 -9.90
N TRP A 130 15.52 6.88 -8.77
CA TRP A 130 16.56 7.68 -8.11
C TRP A 130 17.73 6.79 -7.66
N ALA A 131 17.48 5.67 -6.97
CA ALA A 131 18.52 4.74 -6.57
C ALA A 131 19.38 4.27 -7.76
N ILE A 132 18.74 3.86 -8.86
CA ILE A 132 19.44 3.43 -10.07
C ILE A 132 20.22 4.58 -10.70
N SER A 133 19.66 5.79 -10.72
CA SER A 133 20.34 6.98 -11.23
C SER A 133 21.58 7.34 -10.41
N ALA A 134 21.48 7.25 -9.08
CA ALA A 134 22.61 7.43 -8.18
C ALA A 134 23.69 6.34 -8.37
N ALA A 135 23.29 5.08 -8.57
CA ALA A 135 24.20 3.98 -8.86
C ALA A 135 25.01 4.22 -10.15
N MET A 136 24.36 4.73 -11.20
CA MET A 136 25.01 5.04 -12.48
C MET A 136 25.97 6.24 -12.38
N ALA A 137 25.78 7.11 -11.39
CA ALA A 137 26.65 8.26 -11.13
C ALA A 137 27.77 7.97 -10.12
N ALA A 138 27.81 6.76 -9.54
CA ALA A 138 28.81 6.38 -8.55
C ALA A 138 30.22 6.25 -9.16
N ARG A 139 31.25 6.21 -8.30
CA ARG A 139 32.67 6.07 -8.72
C ARG A 139 32.95 4.78 -9.49
N GLN A 140 32.22 3.70 -9.18
CA GLN A 140 32.32 2.39 -9.82
C GLN A 140 30.95 1.97 -10.36
N PRO A 141 30.44 2.63 -11.42
CA PRO A 141 29.04 2.56 -11.80
C PRO A 141 28.59 1.16 -12.21
N ALA A 142 29.47 0.38 -12.87
CA ALA A 142 29.17 -1.00 -13.25
C ALA A 142 28.92 -1.90 -12.04
N ILE A 143 29.75 -1.79 -10.99
CA ILE A 143 29.65 -2.61 -9.79
C ILE A 143 28.42 -2.19 -8.98
N VAL A 144 28.26 -0.89 -8.74
CA VAL A 144 27.16 -0.36 -7.90
C VAL A 144 25.81 -0.59 -8.58
N THR A 145 25.71 -0.37 -9.89
CA THR A 145 24.47 -0.64 -10.64
C THR A 145 24.16 -2.13 -10.64
N GLY A 146 25.15 -3.00 -10.87
CA GLY A 146 24.98 -4.45 -10.81
C GLY A 146 24.47 -4.93 -9.44
N ALA A 147 25.07 -4.45 -8.36
CA ALA A 147 24.65 -4.76 -7.00
C ALA A 147 23.24 -4.24 -6.69
N THR A 148 22.92 -3.01 -7.13
CA THR A 148 21.60 -2.40 -6.96
C THR A 148 20.52 -3.23 -7.66
N LEU A 149 20.75 -3.63 -8.92
CA LEU A 149 19.81 -4.46 -9.67
C LEU A 149 19.63 -5.84 -9.02
N MET A 150 20.70 -6.43 -8.48
CA MET A 150 20.63 -7.72 -7.78
C MET A 150 19.81 -7.63 -6.46
N ALA A 151 19.84 -6.48 -5.79
CA ALA A 151 19.03 -6.23 -4.59
C ALA A 151 17.53 -6.06 -4.90
N ILE A 152 17.15 -5.73 -6.14
CA ILE A 152 15.75 -5.58 -6.55
C ILE A 152 15.12 -6.96 -6.79
N THR A 153 14.73 -7.60 -5.68
CA THR A 153 13.98 -8.87 -5.70
C THR A 153 12.53 -8.65 -6.15
N PRO A 154 11.79 -9.70 -6.57
CA PRO A 154 10.37 -9.59 -6.91
C PRO A 154 9.47 -9.05 -5.79
N MET A 155 9.92 -9.15 -4.53
CA MET A 155 9.18 -8.63 -3.38
C MET A 155 9.08 -7.11 -3.39
N ILE A 156 10.10 -6.39 -3.88
CA ILE A 156 10.12 -4.92 -3.92
C ILE A 156 9.01 -4.38 -4.84
N PRO A 157 8.92 -4.78 -6.13
CA PRO A 157 7.84 -4.29 -7.00
C PRO A 157 6.46 -4.84 -6.63
N PHE A 158 6.36 -5.95 -5.88
CA PHE A 158 5.09 -6.43 -5.32
C PHE A 158 4.61 -5.53 -4.18
N LEU A 159 5.44 -5.33 -3.14
CA LEU A 159 5.09 -4.46 -2.01
C LEU A 159 4.95 -3.00 -2.43
N GLY A 160 5.81 -2.52 -3.33
CA GLY A 160 5.73 -1.16 -3.85
C GLY A 160 4.51 -0.88 -4.72
N ALA A 161 3.84 -1.92 -5.24
CA ALA A 161 2.57 -1.78 -5.95
C ALA A 161 1.36 -1.89 -5.02
N ALA A 162 1.49 -2.56 -3.88
CA ALA A 162 0.44 -2.67 -2.88
C ALA A 162 0.29 -1.38 -2.09
N VAL A 163 -0.87 -1.19 -1.46
CA VAL A 163 -1.04 -0.14 -0.45
C VAL A 163 -0.37 -0.61 0.84
N ASN A 164 0.95 -0.44 0.93
CA ASN A 164 1.73 -0.85 2.09
C ASN A 164 2.98 0.03 2.27
N PRO A 165 3.22 0.63 3.46
CA PRO A 165 4.39 1.48 3.70
C PRO A 165 5.73 0.73 3.58
N ASN A 166 5.75 -0.60 3.76
CA ASN A 166 6.95 -1.41 3.65
C ASN A 166 7.62 -1.26 2.27
N GLY A 167 6.83 -1.09 1.20
CA GLY A 167 7.37 -0.80 -0.12
C GLY A 167 8.22 0.48 -0.12
N LEU A 168 7.66 1.56 0.44
CA LEU A 168 8.33 2.85 0.51
C LEU A 168 9.57 2.79 1.39
N GLU A 169 9.48 2.13 2.54
CA GLU A 169 10.62 1.93 3.44
C GLU A 169 11.78 1.23 2.74
N ILE A 170 11.50 0.15 1.99
CA ILE A 170 12.52 -0.60 1.24
C ILE A 170 13.13 0.26 0.12
N THR A 171 12.29 0.89 -0.71
CA THR A 171 12.77 1.63 -1.89
C THR A 171 13.53 2.90 -1.50
N SER A 172 13.08 3.62 -0.48
CA SER A 172 13.78 4.80 0.06
C SER A 172 15.07 4.42 0.79
N ALA A 173 15.10 3.32 1.53
CA ALA A 173 16.32 2.82 2.17
C ALA A 173 17.38 2.42 1.13
N LEU A 174 16.99 1.73 0.06
CA LEU A 174 17.87 1.41 -1.06
C LEU A 174 18.43 2.69 -1.71
N CYS A 175 17.56 3.67 -1.98
CA CYS A 175 17.96 4.97 -2.52
C CYS A 175 18.97 5.68 -1.61
N CYS A 176 18.73 5.69 -0.29
CA CYS A 176 19.63 6.28 0.69
C CYS A 176 21.00 5.59 0.65
N TRP A 177 21.04 4.25 0.72
CA TRP A 177 22.28 3.48 0.71
C TRP A 177 23.12 3.68 -0.55
N VAL A 178 22.48 3.75 -1.71
CA VAL A 178 23.19 3.93 -2.99
C VAL A 178 23.68 5.37 -3.17
N ALA A 179 22.96 6.35 -2.61
CA ALA A 179 23.33 7.75 -2.69
C ALA A 179 24.40 8.17 -1.66
N LEU A 180 24.68 7.32 -0.67
CA LEU A 180 25.77 7.56 0.29
C LEU A 180 27.15 7.36 -0.39
N PRO A 181 28.12 8.26 -0.15
CA PRO A 181 29.43 8.26 -0.80
C PRO A 181 30.38 7.15 -0.33
#